data_AF-A0A919MSU7-F1
#
_entry.id   AF-A0A919MSU7-F1
#
_cell.length_a   1.000
_cell.length_b   1.000
_cell.length_c   1.000
_cell.angle_alpha   90.00
_cell.angle_beta   90.00
_cell.angle_gamma   90.00
#
_symmetry.space_group_name_H-M   'P 1'
#
loop_
_entity.id
_entity.type
_entity.pdbx_description
1 polymer ?
#
loop_
_entity_poly.entity_id
_entity_poly.type
_entity_poly.pdbx_seq_one_letter_code
_entity_poly.pdbx_strand_id
1 'polypeptide(L)'
;MVATVLCGGLLLAGTLYGQDDDFPFGPFRMYSTGPDPNGDARDTRVEGTDDQGRTVPITEGNSGIRRAEIEGQQQAYVDTPSRLAEVAAAYQEHSPAAAPLRSVRIVIRWHGIEEARPTGTFRDQVIAEWTRP
;
A
#
# COMPACT_ATOMS: atom_id res chain seq x y z
N MET A 1 38.00 4.18 -20.15
CA MET A 1 37.11 5.12 -20.88
C MET A 1 35.79 4.50 -21.28
N VAL A 2 35.75 3.34 -21.95
CA VAL A 2 34.47 2.71 -22.36
C VAL A 2 33.52 2.47 -21.18
N ALA A 3 34.00 1.92 -20.07
CA ALA A 3 33.20 1.73 -18.86
C ALA A 3 32.63 3.04 -18.30
N THR A 4 33.43 4.11 -18.29
CA THR A 4 33.00 5.44 -17.83
C THR A 4 31.90 6.01 -18.73
N VAL A 5 32.03 5.87 -20.05
CA VAL A 5 31.03 6.33 -21.02
C VAL A 5 29.74 5.53 -20.89
N LEU A 6 29.83 4.21 -20.71
CA LEU A 6 28.67 3.34 -20.50
C LEU A 6 27.93 3.68 -19.20
N CYS A 7 28.64 3.73 -18.07
CA CYS A 7 28.03 4.09 -16.79
C CYS A 7 27.44 5.50 -16.82
N GLY A 8 28.15 6.48 -17.42
CA GLY A 8 27.64 7.84 -17.60
C GLY A 8 26.37 7.88 -18.46
N GLY A 9 26.33 7.12 -19.55
CA GLY A 9 25.14 7.00 -20.40
C GLY A 9 23.95 6.38 -19.68
N LEU A 10 24.16 5.31 -18.90
CA LEU A 10 23.12 4.67 -18.10
C LEU A 10 22.57 5.61 -17.02
N LEU A 11 23.43 6.36 -16.34
CA LEU A 11 23.02 7.35 -15.33
C LEU A 11 22.19 8.49 -15.95
N LEU A 12 22.58 9.00 -17.12
CA LEU A 12 21.80 10.03 -17.82
C LEU A 12 20.44 9.50 -18.28
N ALA A 13 20.42 8.29 -18.85
CA ALA A 13 19.18 7.65 -19.29
C ALA A 13 18.23 7.40 -18.10
N GLY A 14 18.74 6.84 -17.00
CA GLY A 14 17.94 6.60 -15.80
C GLY A 14 17.49 7.89 -15.12
N THR A 15 18.30 8.96 -15.11
CA THR A 15 17.88 10.28 -14.57
C THR A 15 16.69 10.88 -15.36
N LEU A 16 16.69 10.73 -16.68
CA LEU A 16 15.67 11.33 -17.54
C LEU A 16 14.39 10.48 -17.64
N TYR A 17 14.50 9.15 -17.57
CA TYR A 17 13.38 8.24 -17.86
C TYR A 17 13.12 7.18 -16.79
N GLY A 18 14.06 6.94 -15.88
CA GLY A 18 13.98 5.86 -14.90
C GLY A 18 13.01 6.14 -13.74
N GLN A 19 12.59 5.06 -13.11
CA GLN A 19 11.81 5.02 -11.87
C GLN A 19 12.68 4.50 -10.70
N ASP A 20 12.12 4.50 -9.50
CA ASP A 20 12.79 4.03 -8.28
C ASP A 20 13.26 2.56 -8.40
N ASP A 21 12.52 1.73 -9.15
CA ASP A 21 12.81 0.31 -9.38
C ASP A 21 14.02 0.09 -10.34
N ASP A 22 14.43 1.12 -11.08
CA ASP A 22 15.55 1.05 -12.04
C ASP A 22 16.92 1.33 -11.37
N PHE A 23 16.97 1.32 -10.04
CA PHE A 23 18.21 1.43 -9.27
C PHE A 23 19.25 0.38 -9.74
N PRO A 24 20.56 0.71 -9.86
CA PRO A 24 21.23 1.92 -9.39
C PRO A 24 21.28 3.09 -10.38
N PHE A 25 20.69 2.95 -11.57
CA PHE A 25 20.77 3.98 -12.61
C PHE A 25 19.54 4.90 -12.64
N GLY A 26 18.40 4.45 -12.13
CA GLY A 26 17.22 5.28 -11.84
C GLY A 26 17.38 6.14 -10.57
N PRO A 27 16.72 7.31 -10.51
CA PRO A 27 16.76 8.19 -9.34
C PRO A 27 15.89 7.64 -8.21
N PHE A 28 16.17 8.04 -6.97
CA PHE A 28 15.21 7.94 -5.87
C PHE A 28 14.28 9.16 -5.89
N ARG A 29 13.13 9.04 -6.59
CA ARG A 29 12.14 10.11 -6.80
C ARG A 29 11.57 10.67 -5.50
N MET A 30 11.54 9.86 -4.44
CA MET A 30 11.19 10.31 -3.08
C MET A 30 12.04 11.48 -2.57
N TYR A 31 13.26 11.67 -3.09
CA TYR A 31 14.17 12.76 -2.72
C TYR A 31 14.39 13.80 -3.82
N SER A 32 14.01 13.51 -5.07
CA SER A 32 14.27 14.40 -6.20
C SER A 32 13.03 15.15 -6.70
N THR A 33 11.83 14.77 -6.26
CA THR A 33 10.57 15.44 -6.64
C THR A 33 9.68 15.71 -5.43
N GLY A 34 9.02 16.87 -5.43
CA GLY A 34 7.98 17.19 -4.43
C GLY A 34 6.64 16.53 -4.81
N PRO A 35 5.79 16.20 -3.82
CA PRO A 35 4.41 15.78 -4.09
C PRO A 35 3.62 16.89 -4.80
N ASP A 36 2.61 16.51 -5.59
CA ASP A 36 1.66 17.46 -6.17
C ASP A 36 0.96 18.25 -5.04
N PRO A 37 1.04 19.59 -5.02
CA PRO A 37 0.39 20.40 -4.00
C PRO A 37 -1.14 20.28 -3.99
N ASN A 38 -1.76 19.70 -5.02
CA ASN A 38 -3.21 19.45 -5.08
C ASN A 38 -3.55 17.96 -5.27
N GLY A 39 -2.56 17.06 -5.12
CA GLY A 39 -2.78 15.62 -5.23
C GLY A 39 -3.33 15.04 -3.92
N ASP A 40 -4.39 14.25 -4.00
CA ASP A 40 -4.96 13.54 -2.85
C ASP A 40 -3.89 12.70 -2.13
N ALA A 41 -3.86 12.75 -0.79
CA ALA A 41 -2.97 11.93 0.02
C ALA A 41 -3.62 10.57 0.32
N ARG A 42 -2.92 9.49 -0.03
CA ARG A 42 -3.36 8.11 0.21
C ARG A 42 -3.02 7.63 1.63
N ASP A 43 -3.98 6.97 2.29
CA ASP A 43 -3.80 6.26 3.55
C ASP A 43 -4.39 4.84 3.43
N THR A 44 -3.51 3.84 3.31
CA THR A 44 -3.90 2.44 3.15
C THR A 44 -4.26 1.81 4.49
N ARG A 45 -5.41 1.16 4.53
CA ARG A 45 -5.95 0.48 5.71
C ARG A 45 -6.38 -0.93 5.33
N VAL A 46 -6.24 -1.83 6.29
CA VAL A 46 -6.79 -3.18 6.19
C VAL A 46 -7.86 -3.32 7.25
N GLU A 47 -9.04 -3.76 6.84
CA GLU A 47 -10.20 -3.88 7.71
C GLU A 47 -10.75 -5.30 7.62
N GLY A 48 -10.96 -5.93 8.78
CA GLY A 48 -11.70 -7.18 8.90
C GLY A 48 -13.13 -6.90 9.32
N THR A 49 -14.09 -7.69 8.84
CA THR A 49 -15.44 -7.73 9.42
C THR A 49 -15.65 -9.10 10.04
N ASP A 50 -16.03 -9.13 11.32
CA ASP A 50 -16.32 -10.39 12.01
C ASP A 50 -17.72 -10.94 11.67
N ASP A 51 -18.01 -12.13 12.18
CA ASP A 51 -19.29 -12.83 12.06
C ASP A 51 -20.47 -12.11 12.75
N GLN A 52 -20.18 -11.16 13.65
CA GLN A 52 -21.16 -10.27 14.27
C GLN A 52 -21.38 -8.97 13.48
N GLY A 53 -20.67 -8.80 12.35
CA GLY A 53 -20.75 -7.61 11.49
C GLY A 53 -19.96 -6.41 12.01
N ARG A 54 -19.09 -6.60 13.02
CA ARG A 54 -18.23 -5.54 13.55
C ARG A 54 -16.97 -5.42 12.68
N THR A 55 -16.65 -4.19 12.29
CA THR A 55 -15.41 -3.89 11.59
C THR A 55 -14.28 -3.69 12.59
N VAL A 56 -13.18 -4.40 12.38
CA VAL A 56 -11.95 -4.29 13.16
C VAL A 56 -10.79 -3.86 12.26
N PRO A 57 -9.96 -2.89 12.68
CA PRO A 57 -8.75 -2.55 11.95
C PRO A 57 -7.73 -3.68 12.11
N ILE A 58 -7.15 -4.13 11.00
CA ILE A 58 -6.03 -5.07 11.00
C ILE A 58 -4.75 -4.23 11.00
N THR A 59 -3.92 -4.42 12.02
CA THR A 59 -2.69 -3.66 12.27
C THR A 59 -1.55 -4.63 12.59
N GLU A 60 -0.31 -4.16 12.50
CA GLU A 60 0.86 -4.96 12.89
C GLU A 60 0.72 -5.54 14.30
N GLY A 61 0.15 -4.79 15.25
CA GLY A 61 -0.03 -5.24 16.63
C GLY A 61 -1.06 -6.35 16.82
N ASN A 62 -1.93 -6.62 15.85
CA ASN A 62 -2.98 -7.66 15.97
C ASN A 62 -2.95 -8.73 14.87
N SER A 63 -2.06 -8.62 13.88
CA SER A 63 -1.82 -9.63 12.85
C SER A 63 -0.35 -9.93 12.61
N GLY A 64 0.58 -9.13 13.13
CA GLY A 64 2.01 -9.22 12.82
C GLY A 64 2.39 -8.71 11.42
N ILE A 65 1.43 -8.25 10.62
CA ILE A 65 1.65 -7.79 9.24
C ILE A 65 1.77 -6.27 9.22
N ARG A 66 2.85 -5.76 8.61
CA ARG A 66 3.10 -4.33 8.45
C ARG A 66 2.33 -3.77 7.27
N ARG A 67 1.94 -2.49 7.38
CA ARG A 67 1.30 -1.76 6.27
C ARG A 67 2.13 -1.81 4.98
N ALA A 68 3.46 -1.65 5.11
CA ALA A 68 4.37 -1.65 3.96
C ALA A 68 4.37 -2.97 3.18
N GLU A 69 4.13 -4.11 3.83
CA GLU A 69 4.02 -5.41 3.13
C GLU A 69 2.75 -5.48 2.28
N ILE A 70 1.65 -4.96 2.82
CA ILE A 70 0.38 -4.88 2.10
C ILE A 70 0.50 -3.93 0.91
N GLU A 71 1.08 -2.74 1.12
CA GLU A 71 1.29 -1.75 0.07
C GLU A 71 2.24 -2.25 -1.03
N GLY A 72 3.33 -2.93 -0.65
CA GLY A 72 4.28 -3.52 -1.60
C GLY A 72 3.72 -4.67 -2.43
N GLN A 73 2.61 -5.26 -2.00
CA GLN A 73 1.90 -6.34 -2.71
C GLN A 73 0.51 -5.92 -3.20
N GLN A 74 0.21 -4.62 -3.23
CA GLN A 74 -1.12 -4.10 -3.52
C GLN A 74 -1.71 -4.67 -4.82
N GLN A 75 -0.94 -4.64 -5.91
CA GLN A 75 -1.41 -5.15 -7.21
C GLN A 75 -1.74 -6.64 -7.14
N ALA A 76 -0.96 -7.42 -6.39
CA ALA A 76 -1.20 -8.85 -6.26
C ALA A 76 -2.49 -9.17 -5.46
N TYR A 77 -2.87 -8.32 -4.50
CA TYR A 77 -4.17 -8.43 -3.83
C TYR A 77 -5.34 -8.02 -4.72
N VAL A 78 -5.16 -7.01 -5.58
CA VAL A 78 -6.17 -6.62 -6.57
C VAL A 78 -6.38 -7.74 -7.58
N ASP A 79 -5.30 -8.31 -8.10
CA ASP A 79 -5.34 -9.39 -9.10
C ASP A 79 -5.84 -10.71 -8.51
N THR A 80 -5.55 -10.97 -7.23
CA THR A 80 -5.95 -12.20 -6.54
C THR A 80 -6.43 -11.88 -5.11
N PRO A 81 -7.69 -11.44 -4.95
CA PRO A 81 -8.22 -11.05 -3.64
C PRO A 81 -8.24 -12.18 -2.61
N SER A 82 -8.29 -13.45 -3.05
CA SER A 82 -8.25 -14.63 -2.16
C SER A 82 -6.99 -14.71 -1.29
N ARG A 83 -5.90 -14.02 -1.66
CA ARG A 83 -4.69 -13.87 -0.82
C ARG A 83 -4.99 -13.21 0.53
N LEU A 84 -6.05 -12.42 0.63
CA LEU A 84 -6.46 -11.81 1.90
C LEU A 84 -6.93 -12.84 2.95
N ALA A 85 -7.19 -14.10 2.55
CA ALA A 85 -7.41 -15.19 3.50
C ALA A 85 -6.20 -15.42 4.41
N GLU A 86 -4.97 -15.20 3.92
CA GLU A 86 -3.74 -15.33 4.70
C GLU A 86 -3.65 -14.22 5.76
N VAL A 87 -4.09 -13.01 5.42
CA VAL A 87 -4.18 -11.89 6.37
C VAL A 87 -5.19 -12.19 7.48
N ALA A 88 -6.34 -12.78 7.12
CA ALA A 88 -7.34 -13.21 8.09
C ALA A 88 -6.80 -14.31 9.03
N ALA A 89 -6.02 -15.25 8.49
CA ALA A 89 -5.38 -16.30 9.27
C ALA A 89 -4.33 -15.74 10.24
N ALA A 90 -3.47 -14.83 9.78
CA ALA A 90 -2.47 -14.16 10.61
C ALA A 90 -3.11 -13.35 11.76
N TYR A 91 -4.21 -12.66 11.48
CA TYR A 91 -5.01 -11.99 12.53
C TYR A 91 -5.50 -12.97 13.59
N GLN A 92 -6.06 -14.12 13.18
CA GLN A 92 -6.57 -15.12 14.12
C GLN A 92 -5.47 -15.78 14.96
N GLU A 93 -4.31 -16.03 14.36
CA GLU A 93 -3.14 -16.59 15.06
C GLU A 93 -2.61 -15.63 16.12
N HIS A 94 -2.53 -14.34 15.80
CA HIS A 94 -2.05 -13.31 16.72
C HIS A 94 -3.10 -12.85 17.74
N SER A 95 -4.39 -13.05 17.42
CA SER A 95 -5.53 -12.71 18.27
C SER A 95 -6.45 -13.92 18.53
N PRO A 96 -6.01 -14.98 19.25
CA PRO A 96 -6.78 -16.23 19.37
C PRO A 96 -8.14 -16.09 20.07
N ALA A 97 -8.28 -15.08 20.93
CA ALA A 97 -9.51 -14.79 21.66
C ALA A 97 -10.49 -13.89 20.87
N ALA A 98 -10.07 -13.35 19.72
CA ALA A 98 -10.93 -12.51 18.89
C ALA A 98 -11.92 -13.36 18.08
N ALA A 99 -13.05 -12.75 17.73
CA ALA A 99 -14.04 -13.37 16.87
C ALA A 99 -13.46 -13.61 15.46
N PRO A 100 -13.78 -14.75 14.81
CA PRO A 100 -13.28 -15.03 13.48
C PRO A 100 -13.74 -14.00 12.45
N LEU A 101 -12.82 -13.57 11.60
CA LEU A 101 -13.14 -12.67 10.49
C LEU A 101 -13.94 -13.41 9.41
N ARG A 102 -15.07 -12.82 9.02
CA ARG A 102 -15.89 -13.21 7.87
C ARG A 102 -15.37 -12.61 6.57
N SER A 103 -14.90 -11.37 6.59
CA SER A 103 -14.28 -10.73 5.43
C SER A 103 -13.07 -9.90 5.81
N VAL A 104 -12.20 -9.68 4.84
CA VAL A 104 -11.05 -8.77 4.91
C VAL A 104 -11.03 -7.92 3.66
N ARG A 105 -10.83 -6.61 3.82
CA ARG A 105 -10.72 -5.66 2.72
C ARG A 105 -9.53 -4.73 2.88
N ILE A 106 -8.94 -4.34 1.76
CA ILE A 106 -7.98 -3.24 1.69
C ILE A 106 -8.74 -1.99 1.25
N VAL A 107 -8.68 -0.95 2.07
CA VAL A 107 -9.33 0.33 1.85
C VAL A 107 -8.25 1.40 1.74
N ILE A 108 -8.26 2.16 0.65
CA ILE A 108 -7.48 3.40 0.54
C ILE A 108 -8.39 4.55 0.92
N ARG A 109 -8.03 5.28 1.98
CA ARG A 109 -8.60 6.58 2.28
C ARG A 109 -7.80 7.65 1.54
N TRP A 110 -8.46 8.37 0.65
CA TRP A 110 -7.91 9.50 -0.08
C TRP A 110 -8.32 10.78 0.65
N HIS A 111 -7.34 11.45 1.26
CA HIS A 111 -7.52 12.75 1.90
C HIS A 111 -7.34 13.86 0.86
N GLY A 112 -8.32 14.74 0.71
CA GLY A 112 -8.24 15.85 -0.24
C GLY A 112 -7.19 16.86 0.19
N ILE A 113 -6.30 17.23 -0.73
CA ILE A 113 -5.25 18.25 -0.54
C ILE A 113 -5.48 19.39 -1.53
N GLU A 114 -5.38 20.63 -1.06
CA GLU A 114 -5.44 21.84 -1.86
C GLU A 114 -4.38 22.82 -1.36
N GLU A 115 -3.56 23.36 -2.28
CA GLU A 115 -2.44 24.27 -1.95
C GLU A 115 -1.53 23.74 -0.83
N ALA A 116 -1.18 22.45 -0.90
CA ALA A 116 -0.38 21.73 0.08
C ALA A 116 -0.98 21.69 1.51
N ARG A 117 -2.30 21.87 1.63
CA ARG A 117 -3.03 21.78 2.91
C ARG A 117 -4.16 20.75 2.85
N PRO A 118 -4.44 20.03 3.96
CA PRO A 118 -5.60 19.17 4.03
C PRO A 118 -6.91 19.96 3.94
N THR A 119 -7.82 19.51 3.06
CA THR A 119 -9.19 20.06 2.95
C THR A 119 -10.11 19.62 4.10
N GLY A 120 -9.70 18.60 4.86
CA GLY A 120 -10.52 17.94 5.88
C GLY A 120 -11.53 16.92 5.31
N THR A 121 -11.69 16.86 4.00
CA THR A 121 -12.53 15.86 3.33
C THR A 121 -11.73 14.61 2.97
N PHE A 122 -12.41 13.47 2.93
CA PHE A 122 -11.82 12.22 2.48
C PHE A 122 -12.85 11.36 1.74
N ARG A 123 -12.36 10.45 0.89
CA ARG A 123 -13.14 9.38 0.27
C ARG A 123 -12.45 8.04 0.49
N ASP A 124 -13.23 7.00 0.75
CA ASP A 124 -12.72 5.65 0.91
C ASP A 124 -12.95 4.85 -0.37
N GLN A 125 -11.94 4.08 -0.77
CA GLN A 125 -11.97 3.20 -1.93
C GLN A 125 -11.53 1.81 -1.52
N VAL A 126 -12.41 0.82 -1.68
CA VAL A 126 -12.04 -0.59 -1.54
C VAL A 126 -11.31 -1.02 -2.81
N ILE A 127 -10.09 -1.50 -2.66
CA ILE A 127 -9.27 -1.94 -3.80
C ILE A 127 -9.22 -3.47 -3.93
N ALA A 128 -9.40 -4.18 -2.83
CA ALA A 128 -9.46 -5.64 -2.79
C ALA A 128 -10.32 -6.08 -1.62
N GLU A 129 -11.10 -7.13 -1.81
CA GLU A 129 -11.96 -7.71 -0.78
C GLU A 129 -12.01 -9.23 -0.92
N TRP A 130 -11.95 -9.90 0.22
CA TRP A 130 -12.16 -11.33 0.35
C TRP A 130 -13.22 -11.59 1.41
N THR A 131 -14.11 -12.54 1.11
CA THR A 131 -15.08 -13.07 2.06
C THR A 131 -14.86 -14.57 2.18
N ARG A 132 -14.96 -15.08 3.41
CA ARG A 132 -14.89 -16.51 3.70
C ARG A 132 -16.03 -17.23 2.95
N PRO A 133 -15.73 -18.33 2.23
CA PRO A 133 -16.74 -19.11 1.49
C PRO A 133 -17.75 -19.80 2.41
#